data_AF-A0A975IR03-F1
#
_entry.id   AF-A0A975IR03-F1
#
_cell.length_a   1.000
_cell.length_b   1.000
_cell.length_c   1.000
_cell.angle_alpha   90.00
_cell.angle_beta   90.00
_cell.angle_gamma   90.00
#
_symmetry.space_group_name_H-M   'P 1'
#
loop_
_entity.id
_entity.type
_entity.pdbx_description
1 polymer ?
#
loop_
_entity_poly.entity_id
_entity_poly.type
_entity_poly.pdbx_seq_one_letter_code
_entity_poly.pdbx_strand_id
1 'polypeptide(L)' 'MSKHIVITGTSRGIGFELVKILAGQSYHIYALSRNSQPVAELNLENVHSLSIRLLRMSCLK' A
#
# COMPACT_ATOMS: atom_id res chain seq x y z
N MET A 1 6.48 9.91 16.80
CA MET A 1 6.99 8.60 16.35
C MET A 1 6.29 8.25 15.05
N SER A 2 7.03 8.09 13.95
CA SER A 2 6.45 7.59 12.69
C SER A 2 6.12 6.10 12.85
N LYS A 3 4.89 5.69 12.49
CA LYS A 3 4.43 4.29 12.57
C LYS A 3 4.38 3.69 11.17
N HIS A 4 4.56 2.38 11.09
CA HIS A 4 4.41 1.62 9.85
C HIS A 4 2.98 1.07 9.75
N ILE A 5 2.36 1.22 8.58
CA ILE A 5 1.01 0.73 8.31
C ILE A 5 1.06 -0.17 7.08
N VAL A 6 0.51 -1.37 7.19
CA VAL A 6 0.35 -2.31 6.07
C VAL A 6 -1.12 -2.36 5.69
N ILE A 7 -1.42 -2.11 4.42
CA ILE A 7 -2.79 -2.13 3.90
C ILE A 7 -2.86 -3.15 2.78
N THR A 8 -3.77 -4.11 2.86
CA THR A 8 -4.02 -5.11 1.82
C THR A 8 -5.23 -4.76 0.98
N GLY A 9 -5.25 -5.18 -0.28
CA GLY A 9 -6.38 -4.90 -1.18
C GLY A 9 -6.43 -3.46 -1.65
N THR A 10 -5.27 -2.84 -1.87
CA THR A 10 -5.13 -1.41 -2.17
C THR A 10 -5.32 -1.05 -3.65
N SER A 11 -5.58 -2.00 -4.54
CA SER A 11 -5.66 -1.69 -5.97
C SER A 11 -6.91 -0.88 -6.32
N ARG A 12 -8.00 -1.02 -5.58
CA ARG A 12 -9.31 -0.37 -5.81
C ARG A 12 -10.11 -0.26 -4.52
N GLY A 13 -11.20 0.53 -4.55
CA GLY A 13 -12.19 0.58 -3.48
C GLY A 13 -11.63 1.18 -2.19
N ILE A 14 -12.09 0.66 -1.04
CA ILE A 14 -11.79 1.23 0.28
C ILE A 14 -10.29 1.27 0.56
N GLY A 15 -9.57 0.19 0.26
CA GLY A 15 -8.12 0.14 0.49
C GLY A 15 -7.34 1.18 -0.31
N PHE A 16 -7.81 1.54 -1.51
CA PHE A 16 -7.19 2.56 -2.35
C PHE A 16 -7.37 3.97 -1.77
N GLU A 17 -8.58 4.31 -1.35
CA GLU A 17 -8.84 5.61 -0.72
C GLU A 17 -8.17 5.74 0.66
N LEU A 18 -8.09 4.63 1.41
CA LEU A 18 -7.41 4.59 2.71
C LEU A 18 -5.93 4.98 2.58
N VAL A 19 -5.25 4.50 1.53
CA VAL A 19 -3.85 4.87 1.25
C VAL A 19 -3.72 6.38 1.07
N LYS A 20 -4.61 7.02 0.30
CA LYS A 20 -4.57 8.47 0.04
C LYS A 20 -4.76 9.28 1.32
N ILE A 21 -5.74 8.90 2.15
CA ILE A 21 -6.03 9.58 3.41
C ILE A 21 -4.84 9.47 4.38
N LEU A 22 -4.26 8.27 4.49
CA LEU A 22 -3.17 8.01 5.42
C LEU A 22 -1.82 8.55 4.90
N ALA A 23 -1.64 8.68 3.58
CA ALA A 23 -0.44 9.25 3.00
C ALA A 23 -0.25 10.73 3.38
N GLY A 24 -1.34 11.47 3.59
CA GLY A 24 -1.29 12.84 4.12
C GLY A 24 -0.86 12.95 5.59
N GLN A 25 -0.55 11.83 6.26
CA GLN A 25 -0.12 11.78 7.66
C GLN A 25 1.33 11.28 7.75
N SER A 26 2.00 11.49 8.90
CA SER A 26 3.38 11.06 9.13
C SER A 26 3.51 9.56 9.42
N TYR A 27 3.06 8.71 8.50
CA TYR A 27 3.21 7.26 8.52
C TYR A 27 4.02 6.73 7.33
N HIS A 28 4.64 5.57 7.49
CA HIS A 28 5.20 4.79 6.38
C HIS A 28 4.20 3.71 5.97
N ILE A 29 3.74 3.72 4.72
CA ILE A 29 2.65 2.87 4.26
C ILE A 29 3.18 1.81 3.30
N TYR A 30 2.80 0.55 3.50
CA TYR A 30 3.03 -0.54 2.56
C TYR A 30 1.69 -1.00 1.98
N ALA A 31 1.45 -0.65 0.72
CA ALA A 31 0.22 -0.91 0.01
C ALA A 31 0.33 -2.23 -0.78
N LEU A 32 -0.29 -3.28 -0.26
CA LEU A 32 -0.26 -4.63 -0.80
C LEU A 32 -1.48 -4.90 -1.69
N SER A 33 -1.24 -5.28 -2.94
CA SER A 33 -2.31 -5.77 -3.81
C SER A 33 -1.76 -6.65 -4.93
N ARG A 34 -2.62 -7.30 -5.71
CA ARG A 34 -2.17 -8.05 -6.91
C ARG A 34 -1.76 -7.14 -8.07
N ASN A 35 -2.30 -5.92 -8.11
CA ASN A 35 -1.99 -4.91 -9.11
C ASN A 35 -1.61 -3.63 -8.37
N SER A 36 -0.30 -3.40 -8.23
CA SER A 36 0.26 -2.25 -7.53
C SER A 36 0.22 -0.96 -8.33
N GLN A 37 -0.02 -1.01 -9.65
CA GLN A 37 0.00 0.17 -10.53
C GLN A 37 -0.89 1.32 -10.06
N PRO A 38 -2.17 1.09 -9.64
CA PRO A 38 -3.05 2.17 -9.25
C PRO A 38 -2.49 3.01 -8.09
N VAL A 39 -1.79 2.37 -7.14
CA VAL A 39 -1.17 3.08 -6.01
C VAL A 39 0.18 3.67 -6.40
N ALA A 40 0.97 2.95 -7.22
CA ALA A 40 2.27 3.43 -7.69
C ALA A 40 2.15 4.75 -8.47
N GLU A 41 1.13 4.87 -9.31
CA GLU A 41 0.85 6.06 -10.13
C GLU A 41 0.50 7.31 -9.29
N LEU A 42 0.13 7.15 -8.01
CA LEU A 42 -0.12 8.28 -7.10
C LEU A 42 1.18 9.00 -6.70
N ASN A 43 2.36 8.39 -6.89
CA ASN A 43 3.68 8.97 -6.61
C ASN A 43 3.80 9.61 -5.20
N LEU A 44 3.32 8.89 -4.18
CA LEU A 44 3.34 9.35 -2.79
C LEU A 44 4.65 8.93 -2.12
N GLU A 45 5.41 9.89 -1.60
CA GLU A 45 6.78 9.66 -1.08
C GLU A 45 6.86 8.65 0.08
N ASN A 46 5.82 8.58 0.92
CA ASN A 46 5.75 7.72 2.10
C ASN A 46 4.97 6.41 1.87
N VAL A 47 4.65 6.09 0.61
CA VAL A 47 3.86 4.90 0.24
C VAL A 47 4.68 3.97 -0.64
N HIS A 48 4.84 2.73 -0.20
CA HIS A 48 5.47 1.65 -0.96
C HIS A 48 4.39 0.70 -1.49
N SER A 49 4.14 0.74 -2.80
CA SER A 49 3.22 -0.19 -3.46
C SER A 49 3.92 -1.51 -3.78
N LEU A 50 3.37 -2.64 -3.32
CA LEU A 50 3.94 -3.97 -3.53
C LEU A 50 2.92 -4.90 -4.17
N SER A 51 3.36 -5.61 -5.22
CA SER A 51 2.56 -6.63 -5.86
C SER A 51 2.67 -7.95 -5.08
N ILE A 52 1.63 -8.29 -4.31
CA ILE A 52 1.57 -9.48 -3.45
C ILE A 52 0.26 -10.25 -3.66
N ARG A 53 0.39 -11.58 -3.62
CA ARG A 53 -0.72 -12.53 -3.54
C ARG A 53 -0.76 -13.12 -2.12
N LEU A 54 -1.79 -12.78 -1.33
CA LEU A 54 -1.89 -13.20 0.08
C LEU A 54 -1.76 -14.71 0.31
N LEU A 55 -2.29 -15.53 -0.62
CA LEU A 55 -2.24 -16.99 -0.50
C LEU A 55 -0.86 -17.60 -0.81
N ARG A 56 0.15 -16.78 -1.15
CA ARG A 56 1.49 -17.25 -1.50
C ARG A 56 2.53 -16.42 -0.75
N MET A 57 3.05 -16.98 0.34
CA MET A 57 3.96 -16.30 1.26
C MET A 57 5.41 -16.16 0.73
N SER A 58 5.65 -16.52 -0.53
CA SER A 58 7.00 -16.52 -1.14
C SER A 58 7.49 -15.14 -1.61
N CYS A 59 6.65 -14.10 -1.55
CA CYS A 59 6.97 -12.76 -2.04
C CYS A 59 7.44 -11.77 -0.95
N LEU A 60 7.35 -12.10 0.34
CA LEU A 60 8.03 -11.34 1.39
C LEU A 60 9.44 -11.94 1.54
N LYS A 61 10.43 -11.32 0.90
CA LYS A 61 11.85 -11.58 1.14
C LYS A 61 12.54 -10.27 1.50
#